data_AF-F7ZKE7-F1
#
_entry.id   AF-F7ZKE7-F1
#
_cell.length_a   1.000
_cell.length_b   1.000
_cell.length_c   1.000
_cell.angle_alpha   90.00
_cell.angle_beta   90.00
_cell.angle_gamma   90.00
#
_symmetry.space_group_name_H-M   'P 1'
#
loop_
_entity.id
_entity.type
_entity.pdbx_description
1 polymer ?
#
loop_
_entity_poly.entity_id
_entity_poly.type
_entity_poly.pdbx_seq_one_letter_code
_entity_poly.pdbx_strand_id
1 'polypeptide(L)'
;MTHKTVDRSEQDNRPAAALVSGLERPLSLWEKPGFVHGARILTMKGARRVEHLRPGDHVITRGNGAVPVHLIEQRSMVVPAVYIVAGSLGHHQPDLDSLLPASQTVLLRDWRAHAFAGAEETMVKIDRLVDGEYVRDIGLQTLTLYSVFCAAPQVLYADGMELGTADIMAYENALT
;
A
#
# COMPACT_ATOMS: atom_id res chain seq x y z
N MET A 1 -2.12 69.02 24.49
CA MET A 1 -3.24 68.73 23.57
C MET A 1 -3.07 67.32 23.02
N THR A 2 -4.17 66.58 22.99
CA THR A 2 -4.50 65.38 22.20
C THR A 2 -4.01 65.43 20.74
N HIS A 3 -3.83 64.36 19.95
CA HIS A 3 -3.99 62.89 20.08
C HIS A 3 -2.67 62.19 19.56
N LYS A 4 -2.52 60.89 19.19
CA LYS A 4 -3.41 59.71 19.05
C LYS A 4 -2.59 58.39 19.16
N THR A 5 -3.25 57.27 19.46
CA THR A 5 -2.70 55.90 19.33
C THR A 5 -3.08 55.29 17.97
N VAL A 6 -2.12 54.64 17.29
CA VAL A 6 -2.26 53.50 16.36
C VAL A 6 -0.94 52.73 16.47
N ASP A 7 -0.84 51.70 17.30
CA ASP A 7 -1.19 50.30 17.00
C ASP A 7 -0.28 49.65 15.93
N ARG A 8 0.38 48.55 16.33
CA ARG A 8 1.30 47.75 15.50
C ARG A 8 0.62 46.41 15.20
N SER A 9 -0.08 46.35 14.08
CA SER A 9 -0.80 45.15 13.64
C SER A 9 -0.51 44.84 12.17
N GLU A 10 0.66 44.28 11.90
CA GLU A 10 0.94 43.52 10.67
C GLU A 10 1.47 42.14 11.08
N GLN A 11 0.52 41.30 11.48
CA GLN A 11 0.74 39.90 11.82
C GLN A 11 1.02 39.10 10.54
N ASP A 12 2.20 38.48 10.43
CA ASP A 12 2.60 37.58 9.33
C ASP A 12 1.55 36.46 9.19
N ASN A 13 0.67 36.58 8.19
CA ASN A 13 -0.53 35.75 8.03
C ASN A 13 -0.20 34.42 7.34
N ARG A 14 0.57 33.58 8.03
CA ARG A 14 0.65 32.15 7.73
C ARG A 14 -0.43 31.46 8.55
N PRO A 15 -1.41 30.76 7.94
CA PRO A 15 -2.39 30.00 8.72
C PRO A 15 -1.66 28.93 9.53
N ALA A 16 -1.82 29.00 10.85
CA ALA A 16 -1.05 28.19 11.80
C ALA A 16 -1.39 26.70 11.69
N ALA A 17 -0.37 25.86 11.88
CA ALA A 17 -0.45 24.40 11.86
C ALA A 17 -1.13 23.79 13.10
N ALA A 18 -2.34 24.27 13.45
CA ALA A 18 -3.00 23.93 14.70
C ALA A 18 -4.52 23.72 14.51
N LEU A 19 -4.94 22.50 14.16
CA LEU A 19 -6.26 21.94 14.49
C LEU A 19 -6.39 20.42 14.16
N VAL A 20 -5.48 19.59 14.67
CA VAL A 20 -5.66 18.11 14.69
C VAL A 20 -5.33 17.52 16.07
N SER A 21 -5.73 18.20 17.14
CA SER A 21 -5.48 17.80 18.55
C SER A 21 -6.55 16.82 19.07
N GLY A 22 -6.90 15.79 18.30
CA GLY A 22 -8.02 14.89 18.65
C GLY A 22 -8.23 13.66 17.78
N LEU A 23 -7.25 13.28 16.94
CA LEU A 23 -7.31 12.04 16.13
C LEU A 23 -6.17 11.10 16.50
N GLU A 24 -6.17 10.60 17.73
CA GLU A 24 -5.51 9.33 18.05
C GLU A 24 -6.31 8.16 17.45
N ARG A 25 -6.24 8.05 16.12
CA ARG A 25 -6.51 6.82 15.38
C ARG A 25 -5.19 6.44 14.72
N PRO A 26 -4.61 5.28 15.06
CA PRO A 26 -3.17 5.15 15.05
C PRO A 26 -2.60 5.13 13.64
N LEU A 27 -1.36 5.60 13.55
CA LEU A 27 -0.53 5.51 12.35
C LEU A 27 -0.25 4.05 11.92
N SER A 28 -0.77 3.02 12.61
CA SER A 28 -0.68 1.62 12.17
C SER A 28 -1.65 1.25 11.03
N LEU A 29 -2.75 2.00 10.83
CA LEU A 29 -3.80 1.58 9.89
C LEU A 29 -3.49 1.84 8.41
N TRP A 30 -2.70 2.88 8.10
CA TRP A 30 -2.28 3.25 6.75
C TRP A 30 -0.98 2.54 6.33
N GLU A 31 -0.23 1.96 7.28
CA GLU A 31 0.98 1.17 6.99
C GLU A 31 0.70 -0.26 6.52
N LYS A 32 -0.55 -0.70 6.58
CA LYS A 32 -0.96 -2.06 6.26
C LYS A 32 -1.08 -2.27 4.74
N PRO A 33 -0.47 -3.29 4.14
CA PRO A 33 -0.66 -3.62 2.73
C PRO A 33 -2.07 -4.17 2.48
N GLY A 34 -2.54 -4.03 1.24
CA GLY A 34 -3.88 -4.45 0.85
C GLY A 34 -4.10 -4.33 -0.65
N PHE A 35 -4.74 -5.35 -1.22
CA PHE A 35 -5.10 -5.40 -2.62
C PHE A 35 -6.29 -4.46 -2.88
N VAL A 36 -6.23 -3.63 -3.91
CA VAL A 36 -7.35 -2.73 -4.27
C VAL A 36 -8.53 -3.55 -4.81
N HIS A 37 -9.75 -3.10 -4.53
CA HIS A 37 -10.98 -3.71 -5.06
C HIS A 37 -10.90 -3.95 -6.58
N GLY A 38 -11.30 -5.15 -7.01
CA GLY A 38 -11.23 -5.59 -8.39
C GLY A 38 -9.93 -6.29 -8.78
N ALA A 39 -8.86 -6.15 -7.99
CA ALA A 39 -7.54 -6.75 -8.24
C ALA A 39 -7.61 -8.27 -8.42
N ARG A 40 -6.88 -8.82 -9.40
CA ARG A 40 -6.97 -10.23 -9.81
C ARG A 40 -5.83 -11.06 -9.23
N ILE A 41 -6.10 -11.78 -8.16
CA ILE A 41 -5.17 -12.69 -7.49
C ILE A 41 -5.21 -14.07 -8.15
N LEU A 42 -4.04 -14.67 -8.40
CA LEU A 42 -3.94 -16.03 -8.91
C LEU A 42 -4.32 -17.06 -7.84
N THR A 43 -5.24 -17.97 -8.16
CA THR A 43 -5.70 -19.04 -7.27
C THR A 43 -5.65 -20.39 -7.98
N MET A 44 -5.84 -21.48 -7.24
CA MET A 44 -6.04 -22.83 -7.82
C MET A 44 -7.22 -22.93 -8.81
N LYS A 45 -8.10 -21.93 -8.86
CA LYS A 45 -9.24 -21.82 -9.80
C LYS A 45 -9.00 -20.76 -10.89
N GLY A 46 -7.73 -20.40 -11.14
CA GLY A 46 -7.33 -19.30 -12.02
C GLY A 46 -7.37 -17.93 -11.32
N ALA A 47 -7.19 -16.86 -12.10
CA ALA A 47 -7.20 -15.49 -11.59
C ALA A 47 -8.60 -15.04 -11.15
N ARG A 48 -8.77 -14.73 -9.85
CA ARG A 48 -10.04 -14.31 -9.23
C ARG A 48 -9.90 -12.91 -8.65
N ARG A 49 -10.99 -12.14 -8.70
CA ARG A 49 -11.02 -10.83 -8.03
C ARG A 49 -10.93 -10.98 -6.51
N VAL A 50 -10.20 -10.10 -5.84
CA VAL A 50 -9.95 -10.20 -4.40
C VAL A 50 -11.23 -10.13 -3.55
N GLU A 51 -12.23 -9.34 -3.95
CA GLU A 51 -13.54 -9.26 -3.28
C GLU A 51 -14.36 -10.56 -3.35
N HIS A 52 -13.96 -11.50 -4.22
CA HIS A 52 -14.54 -12.85 -4.34
C HIS A 52 -13.72 -13.93 -3.62
N LEU A 53 -12.55 -13.60 -3.08
CA LEU A 53 -11.72 -14.51 -2.29
C LEU A 53 -12.35 -14.72 -0.90
N ARG A 54 -12.21 -15.91 -0.31
CA ARG A 54 -12.73 -16.24 1.03
C ARG A 54 -11.67 -16.97 1.86
N PRO A 55 -11.71 -16.90 3.21
CA PRO A 55 -10.95 -17.83 4.05
C PRO A 55 -11.14 -19.30 3.59
N GLY A 56 -10.05 -20.05 3.54
CA GLY A 56 -9.98 -21.42 2.99
C GLY A 56 -9.76 -21.51 1.47
N ASP A 57 -9.97 -20.43 0.68
CA ASP A 57 -9.52 -20.41 -0.71
C ASP A 57 -7.99 -20.51 -0.77
N HIS A 58 -7.47 -21.26 -1.75
CA HIS A 58 -6.03 -21.43 -1.95
C HIS A 58 -5.51 -20.47 -3.02
N VAL A 59 -4.67 -19.53 -2.59
CA VAL A 59 -3.93 -18.59 -3.45
C VAL A 59 -2.62 -19.22 -3.91
N ILE A 60 -2.17 -18.88 -5.13
CA ILE A 60 -0.86 -19.30 -5.62
C ILE A 60 0.18 -18.28 -5.16
N THR A 61 1.21 -18.75 -4.47
CA THR A 61 2.30 -17.93 -3.93
C THR A 61 3.61 -18.22 -4.66
N ARG A 62 4.53 -17.26 -4.63
CA ARG A 62 5.80 -17.33 -5.37
C ARG A 62 6.74 -18.44 -4.90
N GLY A 63 6.73 -18.76 -3.61
CA GLY A 63 7.67 -19.69 -2.96
C GLY A 63 7.04 -20.96 -2.37
N ASN A 64 5.75 -20.96 -2.03
CA ASN A 64 5.12 -22.03 -1.25
C ASN A 64 4.00 -22.76 -2.00
N GLY A 65 3.82 -22.49 -3.29
CA GLY A 65 2.78 -23.13 -4.11
C GLY A 65 1.38 -22.65 -3.74
N ALA A 66 0.46 -23.57 -3.46
CA ALA A 66 -0.92 -23.25 -3.11
C ALA A 66 -1.08 -23.14 -1.58
N VAL A 67 -1.36 -21.94 -1.08
CA VAL A 67 -1.48 -21.65 0.36
C VAL A 67 -2.92 -21.23 0.71
N PRO A 68 -3.52 -21.76 1.80
CA PRO A 68 -4.85 -21.34 2.22
C PRO A 68 -4.84 -19.92 2.81
N VAL A 69 -5.82 -19.11 2.42
CA VAL A 69 -6.12 -17.83 3.05
C VAL A 69 -6.74 -18.07 4.42
N HIS A 70 -6.20 -17.46 5.47
CA HIS A 70 -6.70 -17.57 6.84
C HIS A 70 -7.77 -16.51 7.15
N LEU A 71 -7.51 -15.27 6.74
CA LEU A 71 -8.37 -14.12 7.00
C LEU A 71 -8.32 -13.17 5.79
N ILE A 72 -9.40 -12.42 5.59
CA ILE A 72 -9.43 -11.26 4.70
C ILE A 72 -10.13 -10.14 5.45
N GLU A 73 -9.45 -9.00 5.60
CA GLU A 73 -10.05 -7.78 6.10
C GLU A 73 -10.36 -6.84 4.92
N GLN A 74 -11.62 -6.46 4.74
CA GLN A 74 -12.03 -5.43 3.80
C GLN A 74 -12.17 -4.09 4.54
N ARG A 75 -11.57 -3.02 3.99
CA ARG A 75 -11.72 -1.67 4.54
C ARG A 75 -11.72 -0.61 3.43
N SER A 76 -12.70 0.29 3.44
CA SER A 76 -12.70 1.49 2.61
C SER A 76 -12.14 2.65 3.43
N MET A 77 -11.07 3.30 2.95
CA MET A 77 -10.35 4.34 3.69
C MET A 77 -9.59 5.28 2.76
N VAL A 78 -9.24 6.45 3.29
CA VAL A 78 -8.35 7.41 2.62
C VAL A 78 -6.90 7.06 2.96
N VAL A 79 -6.08 6.79 1.95
CA VAL A 79 -4.66 6.40 2.07
C VAL A 79 -3.81 7.12 1.02
N PRO A 80 -2.51 7.36 1.27
CA PRO A 80 -1.58 7.69 0.19
C PRO A 80 -1.54 6.54 -0.83
N ALA A 81 -1.55 6.86 -2.12
CA ALA A 81 -1.60 5.88 -3.18
C ALA A 81 -0.57 6.17 -4.28
N VAL A 82 -0.01 5.09 -4.85
CA VAL A 82 1.00 5.14 -5.90
C VAL A 82 0.43 4.56 -7.18
N TYR A 83 0.48 5.36 -8.24
CA TYR A 83 0.13 4.96 -9.60
C TYR A 83 1.37 4.42 -10.32
N ILE A 84 1.19 3.31 -11.02
CA ILE A 84 2.25 2.54 -11.67
C ILE A 84 1.87 2.35 -13.13
N VAL A 85 2.70 2.84 -14.05
CA VAL A 85 2.53 2.60 -15.50
C VAL A 85 2.87 1.15 -15.84
N ALA A 86 2.14 0.55 -16.77
CA ALA A 86 2.39 -0.80 -17.28
C ALA A 86 3.86 -0.98 -17.72
N GLY A 87 4.45 -2.12 -17.37
CA GLY A 87 5.83 -2.47 -17.72
C GLY A 87 6.96 -1.75 -16.97
N SER A 88 6.67 -0.85 -16.02
CA SER A 88 7.67 -0.03 -15.33
C SER A 88 8.50 -0.75 -14.23
N LEU A 89 7.97 -1.82 -13.64
CA LEU A 89 8.59 -2.55 -12.52
C LEU A 89 9.54 -3.68 -12.96
N GLY A 90 10.13 -3.54 -14.16
CA GLY A 90 10.99 -4.55 -14.76
C GLY A 90 10.18 -5.75 -15.28
N HIS A 91 10.81 -6.61 -16.09
CA HIS A 91 10.19 -7.81 -16.67
C HIS A 91 8.81 -7.61 -17.34
N HIS A 92 8.53 -6.40 -17.83
CA HIS A 92 7.22 -5.97 -18.36
C HIS A 92 6.04 -6.01 -17.37
N GLN A 93 6.30 -5.89 -16.06
CA GLN A 93 5.27 -5.79 -15.02
C GLN A 93 5.00 -4.32 -14.63
N PRO A 94 3.77 -3.94 -14.20
CA PRO A 94 2.52 -4.71 -14.27
C PRO A 94 2.02 -4.85 -15.72
N ASP A 95 1.11 -5.81 -15.95
CA ASP A 95 0.47 -6.04 -17.26
C ASP A 95 -0.38 -4.84 -17.73
N LEU A 96 -0.89 -4.05 -16.78
CA LEU A 96 -1.76 -2.89 -16.97
C LEU A 96 -1.41 -1.80 -15.96
N ASP A 97 -1.71 -0.55 -16.31
CA ASP A 97 -1.60 0.58 -15.38
C ASP A 97 -2.36 0.28 -14.08
N SER A 98 -1.67 0.42 -12.96
CA SER A 98 -2.09 -0.10 -11.66
C SER A 98 -2.05 0.98 -10.58
N LEU A 99 -2.95 0.88 -9.60
CA LEU A 99 -3.01 1.77 -8.45
C LEU A 99 -2.91 0.92 -7.18
N LEU A 100 -1.91 1.20 -6.34
CA LEU A 100 -1.67 0.51 -5.07
C LEU A 100 -1.67 1.52 -3.90
N PRO A 101 -2.06 1.13 -2.67
CA PRO A 101 -1.77 1.95 -1.50
C PRO A 101 -0.25 2.01 -1.30
N ALA A 102 0.27 3.14 -0.81
CA ALA A 102 1.71 3.36 -0.57
C ALA A 102 2.38 2.27 0.30
N SER A 103 1.62 1.71 1.23
CA SER A 103 2.00 0.59 2.10
C SER A 103 2.17 -0.76 1.41
N GLN A 104 1.63 -0.94 0.19
CA GLN A 104 1.70 -2.21 -0.51
C GLN A 104 3.15 -2.58 -0.81
N THR A 105 3.54 -3.80 -0.44
CA THR A 105 4.86 -4.33 -0.76
C THR A 105 4.83 -5.11 -2.07
N VAL A 106 5.89 -4.94 -2.86
CA VAL A 106 6.15 -5.62 -4.13
C VAL A 106 7.50 -6.32 -4.06
N LEU A 107 7.61 -7.51 -4.66
CA LEU A 107 8.87 -8.21 -4.83
C LEU A 107 9.60 -7.63 -6.04
N LEU A 108 10.77 -7.05 -5.82
CA LEU A 108 11.68 -6.65 -6.88
C LEU A 108 12.66 -7.78 -7.16
N ARG A 109 12.89 -8.05 -8.46
CA ARG A 109 13.83 -9.06 -8.98
C ARG A 109 14.68 -8.53 -10.14
N ASP A 110 14.89 -7.22 -10.17
CA ASP A 110 15.71 -6.53 -11.16
C ASP A 110 16.89 -5.81 -10.47
N TRP A 111 17.63 -4.98 -11.21
CA TRP A 111 18.77 -4.23 -10.68
C TRP A 111 18.44 -3.37 -9.44
N ARG A 112 17.18 -2.96 -9.26
CA ARG A 112 16.74 -2.19 -8.08
C ARG A 112 16.82 -3.03 -6.82
N ALA A 113 16.64 -4.35 -6.90
CA ALA A 113 16.76 -5.25 -5.75
C ALA A 113 18.18 -5.20 -5.15
N HIS A 114 19.21 -5.25 -6.00
CA HIS A 114 20.60 -5.06 -5.58
C HIS A 114 20.85 -3.64 -5.04
N ALA A 115 20.23 -2.61 -5.62
CA ALA A 115 20.35 -1.23 -5.13
C ALA A 115 19.71 -1.03 -3.73
N PHE A 116 18.61 -1.73 -3.43
CA PHE A 116 17.92 -1.62 -2.13
C PHE A 116 18.50 -2.52 -1.04
N ALA A 117 18.97 -3.73 -1.38
CA ALA A 117 19.29 -4.77 -0.40
C ALA A 117 20.60 -5.55 -0.69
N GLY A 118 21.29 -5.27 -1.80
CA GLY A 118 22.46 -6.05 -2.23
C GLY A 118 22.14 -7.46 -2.75
N ALA A 119 20.86 -7.84 -2.81
CA ALA A 119 20.37 -9.17 -3.16
C ALA A 119 19.71 -9.23 -4.55
N GLU A 120 19.61 -10.42 -5.13
CA GLU A 120 18.93 -10.66 -6.41
C GLU A 120 17.43 -10.36 -6.36
N GLU A 121 16.81 -10.53 -5.18
CA GLU A 121 15.42 -10.17 -4.92
C GLU A 121 15.21 -9.54 -3.54
N THR A 122 14.21 -8.65 -3.41
CA THR A 122 13.81 -8.08 -2.12
C THR A 122 12.38 -7.52 -2.15
N MET A 123 11.68 -7.60 -1.01
CA MET A 123 10.38 -6.95 -0.81
C MET A 123 10.58 -5.47 -0.47
N VAL A 124 9.90 -4.57 -1.19
CA VAL A 124 9.96 -3.12 -0.96
C VAL A 124 8.55 -2.54 -0.96
N LYS A 125 8.26 -1.55 -0.11
CA LYS A 125 7.01 -0.75 -0.21
C LYS A 125 7.01 0.04 -1.53
N ILE A 126 5.86 0.14 -2.19
CA ILE A 126 5.74 0.77 -3.51
C ILE A 126 6.06 2.27 -3.49
N ASP A 127 5.85 2.95 -2.36
CA ASP A 127 6.22 4.36 -2.15
C ASP A 127 7.73 4.63 -2.32
N ARG A 128 8.58 3.68 -1.97
CA ARG A 128 10.04 3.79 -2.14
C ARG A 128 10.49 3.69 -3.60
N LEU A 129 9.60 3.33 -4.51
CA LEU A 129 9.88 3.19 -5.94
C LEU A 129 9.43 4.39 -6.78
N VAL A 130 8.86 5.42 -6.15
CA VAL A 130 8.39 6.64 -6.83
C VAL A 130 9.57 7.35 -7.52
N ASP A 131 9.48 7.44 -8.85
CA ASP A 131 10.42 8.15 -9.72
C ASP A 131 9.83 9.46 -10.28
N GLY A 132 8.50 9.64 -10.18
CA GLY A 132 7.77 10.81 -10.67
C GLY A 132 7.35 10.73 -12.14
N GLU A 133 7.77 9.71 -12.88
CA GLU A 133 7.47 9.51 -14.30
C GLU A 133 6.59 8.27 -14.53
N TYR A 134 7.07 7.09 -14.13
CA TYR A 134 6.40 5.79 -14.32
C TYR A 134 5.77 5.27 -13.02
N VAL A 135 6.40 5.56 -11.88
CA VAL A 135 5.89 5.26 -10.54
C VAL A 135 5.68 6.59 -9.82
N ARG A 136 4.42 6.93 -9.56
CA ARG A 136 4.03 8.29 -9.15
C ARG A 136 3.17 8.26 -7.89
N ASP A 137 3.60 8.99 -6.85
CA ASP A 137 2.73 9.35 -5.75
C ASP A 137 1.59 10.24 -6.29
N ILE A 138 0.33 9.84 -6.07
CA ILE A 138 -0.86 10.61 -6.44
C ILE A 138 -1.63 11.13 -5.22
N GLY A 139 -0.96 11.20 -4.07
CA GLY A 139 -1.48 11.71 -2.82
C GLY A 139 -2.56 10.83 -2.21
N LEU A 140 -3.42 11.46 -1.40
CA LEU A 140 -4.50 10.79 -0.69
C LEU A 140 -5.64 10.39 -1.62
N GLN A 141 -5.97 9.09 -1.65
CA GLN A 141 -7.05 8.51 -2.43
C GLN A 141 -7.98 7.67 -1.56
N THR A 142 -9.28 7.68 -1.89
CA THR A 142 -10.26 6.79 -1.24
C THR A 142 -10.23 5.42 -1.90
N LEU A 143 -9.61 4.44 -1.26
CA LEU A 143 -9.49 3.07 -1.77
C LEU A 143 -10.29 2.10 -0.91
N THR A 144 -10.85 1.07 -1.55
CA THR A 144 -11.33 -0.14 -0.85
C THR A 144 -10.24 -1.19 -0.95
N LEU A 145 -9.63 -1.49 0.18
CA LEU A 145 -8.50 -2.40 0.33
C LEU A 145 -8.95 -3.72 0.93
N TYR A 146 -8.32 -4.80 0.48
CA TYR A 146 -8.46 -6.16 1.00
C TYR A 146 -7.10 -6.63 1.53
N SER A 147 -6.89 -6.57 2.83
CA SER A 147 -5.72 -7.17 3.47
C SER A 147 -5.96 -8.68 3.58
N VAL A 148 -5.20 -9.46 2.82
CA VAL A 148 -5.22 -10.93 2.84
C VAL A 148 -4.17 -11.43 3.84
N PHE A 149 -4.51 -12.44 4.63
CA PHE A 149 -3.61 -13.08 5.59
C PHE A 149 -3.51 -14.58 5.32
N CYS A 150 -2.30 -15.12 5.45
CA CYS A 150 -2.01 -16.55 5.45
C CYS A 150 -1.35 -16.92 6.79
N ALA A 151 -0.97 -18.18 7.00
CA ALA A 151 -0.25 -18.63 8.21
C ALA A 151 1.06 -17.86 8.49
N ALA A 152 1.71 -17.38 7.43
CA ALA A 152 2.87 -16.49 7.45
C ALA A 152 2.79 -15.58 6.20
N PRO A 153 3.47 -14.41 6.18
CA PRO A 153 3.50 -13.54 5.00
C PRO A 153 3.86 -14.30 3.72
N GLN A 154 3.12 -14.04 2.63
CA GLN A 154 3.31 -14.66 1.32
C GLN A 154 3.51 -13.58 0.25
N VAL A 155 4.11 -13.96 -0.88
CA VAL A 155 4.10 -13.17 -2.11
C VAL A 155 3.10 -13.81 -3.07
N LEU A 156 2.06 -13.08 -3.46
CA LEU A 156 1.01 -13.52 -4.36
C LEU A 156 1.22 -12.94 -5.75
N TYR A 157 0.80 -13.68 -6.79
CA TYR A 157 0.68 -13.11 -8.13
C TYR A 157 -0.65 -12.35 -8.23
N ALA A 158 -0.60 -11.05 -8.50
CA ALA A 158 -1.77 -10.17 -8.61
C ALA A 158 -1.55 -9.11 -9.70
N ASP A 159 -2.47 -9.03 -10.67
CA ASP A 159 -2.46 -8.07 -11.79
C ASP A 159 -1.09 -7.90 -12.50
N GLY A 160 -0.42 -9.03 -12.74
CA GLY A 160 0.90 -9.09 -13.39
C GLY A 160 2.09 -8.83 -12.45
N MET A 161 1.87 -8.53 -11.17
CA MET A 161 2.90 -8.24 -10.16
C MET A 161 3.03 -9.36 -9.12
N GLU A 162 4.15 -9.38 -8.42
CA GLU A 162 4.41 -10.20 -7.24
C GLU A 162 4.26 -9.34 -5.97
N LEU A 163 3.09 -9.41 -5.31
CA LEU A 163 2.70 -8.52 -4.21
C LEU A 163 2.63 -9.24 -2.86
N GLY A 164 3.10 -8.59 -1.80
CA GLY A 164 3.07 -9.13 -0.44
C GLY A 164 1.67 -9.15 0.19
N THR A 165 1.36 -10.21 0.95
CA THR A 165 0.19 -10.24 1.85
C THR A 165 0.42 -9.38 3.09
N ALA A 166 -0.66 -9.12 3.85
CA ALA A 166 -0.51 -8.60 5.19
C ALA A 166 0.07 -9.67 6.14
N ASP A 167 0.71 -9.22 7.21
CA ASP A 167 1.21 -10.08 8.29
C ASP A 167 0.14 -10.20 9.39
N ILE A 168 -0.13 -11.43 9.82
CA ILE A 168 -1.10 -11.75 10.86
C ILE A 168 -0.53 -11.46 12.26
N MET A 169 0.77 -11.64 12.48
CA MET A 169 1.39 -11.35 13.78
C MET A 169 1.42 -9.85 14.06
N ALA A 170 1.79 -9.05 13.06
CA ALA A 170 1.69 -7.59 13.13
C ALA A 170 0.24 -7.11 13.35
N TYR A 171 -0.76 -7.84 12.85
CA TYR A 171 -2.17 -7.51 13.05
C TYR A 171 -2.67 -7.84 14.46
N GLU A 172 -2.36 -9.02 15.00
CA GLU A 172 -2.76 -9.43 16.36
C GLU A 172 -2.10 -8.55 17.42
N ASN A 173 -0.82 -8.21 17.25
CA ASN A 173 -0.09 -7.30 18.13
C ASN A 173 -0.65 -5.86 18.12
N ALA A 174 -1.36 -5.45 17.07
CA ALA A 174 -1.98 -4.13 16.96
C ALA A 174 -3.41 -4.05 17.54
N LEU A 175 -3.93 -5.17 18.06
CA LEU A 175 -5.24 -5.28 18.70
C LEU A 175 -5.16 -5.48 20.22
N THR A 176 -3.95 -5.55 20.78
CA THR A 176 -3.66 -5.76 22.22
C THR A 176 -3.13 -4.48 22.86
#